data_AF-X0TT88-F1
#
_entry.id   AF-X0TT88-F1
#
_cell.length_a   1.000
_cell.length_b   1.000
_cell.length_c   1.000
_cell.angle_alpha   90.00
_cell.angle_beta   90.00
_cell.angle_gamma   90.00
#
_symmetry.space_group_name_H-M   'P 1'
#
loop_
_entity.id
_entity.type
_entity.pdbx_description
1 polymer ?
#
loop_
_entity_poly.entity_id
_entity_poly.type
_entity_poly.pdbx_seq_one_letter_code
_entity_poly.pdbx_strand_id
1 'polypeptide(L)'
;YSSNHAGGILGGISTGQDVVVRFAVKPTSSILTTRKTITKSGEDTEIITKGRHDPCVGIRAVPVGEAMMACVILDHLLLHRGQVGENRGNIG
;
A
#
# COMPACT_ATOMS: atom_id res chain seq x y z
N TYR A 1 -23.39 -12.96 -1.48
CA TYR A 1 -23.36 -11.68 -2.20
C TYR A 1 -23.40 -11.93 -3.69
N SER A 2 -24.08 -11.09 -4.49
CA SER A 2 -24.08 -11.17 -5.96
C SER A 2 -22.95 -10.36 -6.61
N SER A 3 -22.31 -9.44 -5.87
CA SER A 3 -21.16 -8.65 -6.32
C SER A 3 -20.23 -8.28 -5.15
N ASN A 4 -19.04 -7.74 -5.45
CA ASN A 4 -18.01 -7.37 -4.46
C ASN A 4 -17.51 -5.92 -4.63
N HIS A 5 -18.41 -4.94 -4.68
CA HIS A 5 -18.02 -3.52 -4.83
C HIS A 5 -17.34 -2.95 -3.58
N ALA A 6 -17.61 -3.52 -2.41
CA ALA A 6 -16.97 -3.15 -1.16
C ALA A 6 -15.54 -3.71 -1.03
N GLY A 7 -15.09 -4.54 -1.98
CA GLY A 7 -13.74 -5.10 -1.98
C GLY A 7 -13.46 -6.02 -0.79
N GLY A 8 -14.45 -6.79 -0.35
CA GLY A 8 -14.33 -7.77 0.73
C GLY A 8 -14.37 -7.19 2.14
N ILE A 9 -14.50 -5.87 2.31
CA ILE A 9 -14.53 -5.20 3.61
C ILE A 9 -15.78 -4.31 3.70
N LEU A 10 -16.65 -4.59 4.67
CA LEU A 10 -17.86 -3.82 4.93
C LEU A 10 -17.87 -3.37 6.38
N GLY A 11 -18.04 -2.07 6.62
CA GLY A 11 -18.02 -1.53 7.99
C GLY A 11 -16.70 -1.75 8.73
N GLY A 12 -15.59 -1.94 8.00
CA GLY A 12 -14.27 -2.25 8.57
C GLY A 12 -14.04 -3.71 8.94
N ILE A 13 -14.96 -4.62 8.58
CA ILE A 13 -14.88 -6.06 8.88
C ILE A 13 -14.90 -6.85 7.56
N SER A 14 -14.12 -7.93 7.49
CA SER A 14 -14.10 -8.83 6.34
C SER A 14 -15.47 -9.50 6.13
N THR A 15 -15.97 -9.53 4.89
CA THR A 15 -17.27 -10.11 4.55
C THR A 15 -17.21 -11.59 4.13
N GLY A 16 -16.01 -12.17 4.05
CA GLY A 16 -15.76 -13.51 3.50
C GLY A 16 -15.57 -13.54 1.97
N GLN A 17 -15.81 -12.42 1.27
CA GLN A 17 -15.46 -12.27 -0.14
C GLN A 17 -13.97 -11.92 -0.30
N ASP A 18 -13.45 -12.03 -1.53
CA ASP A 18 -12.09 -11.59 -1.86
C ASP A 18 -11.84 -10.16 -1.40
N VAL A 19 -10.72 -9.95 -0.69
CA VAL A 19 -10.30 -8.60 -0.29
C VAL A 19 -9.58 -7.95 -1.47
N VAL A 20 -10.17 -6.87 -2.00
CA VAL A 20 -9.67 -6.18 -3.20
C VAL A 20 -9.13 -4.82 -2.82
N VAL A 21 -7.81 -4.64 -2.97
CA VAL A 21 -7.11 -3.40 -2.65
C VAL A 21 -6.46 -2.83 -3.91
N ARG A 22 -6.46 -1.49 -4.03
CA ARG A 22 -5.72 -0.75 -5.06
C ARG A 22 -4.98 0.38 -4.38
N PHE A 23 -3.73 0.61 -4.76
CA PHE A 23 -2.94 1.73 -4.27
C PHE A 23 -2.36 2.50 -5.46
N ALA A 24 -2.20 3.81 -5.27
CA ALA A 24 -1.63 4.70 -6.28
C ALA A 24 -0.20 5.04 -5.89
N VAL A 25 0.70 4.99 -6.87
CA VAL A 25 2.11 5.36 -6.68
C VAL A 25 2.39 6.58 -7.52
N LYS A 26 2.89 7.64 -6.88
CA LYS A 26 3.36 8.83 -7.60
C LYS A 26 4.58 8.49 -8.45
N PRO A 27 4.86 9.24 -9.53
CA PRO A 27 6.10 9.08 -10.29
C PRO A 27 7.37 9.25 -9.44
N THR A 28 8.46 8.64 -9.90
CA THR A 28 9.78 8.77 -9.29
C THR A 28 10.20 10.23 -9.22
N SER A 29 10.64 10.72 -8.06
CA SER A 29 11.03 12.14 -7.89
C SER A 29 12.34 12.47 -8.62
N SER A 30 13.29 11.54 -8.64
CA SER A 30 14.61 11.72 -9.26
C SER A 30 14.51 11.51 -10.76
N ILE A 31 14.57 12.60 -11.51
CA ILE A 31 14.50 12.61 -12.98
C ILE A 31 15.65 13.45 -13.54
N LEU A 32 16.01 13.18 -14.79
CA LEU A 32 17.18 13.81 -15.43
C LEU A 32 16.98 15.30 -15.76
N THR A 33 15.76 15.82 -15.62
CA THR A 33 15.43 17.23 -15.86
C THR A 33 15.72 18.07 -14.63
N THR A 34 16.37 19.23 -14.82
CA THR A 34 16.58 20.22 -13.76
C THR A 34 15.25 20.67 -13.15
N ARG A 35 15.22 20.80 -11.81
CA ARG A 35 14.06 21.28 -11.05
C ARG A 35 14.48 22.36 -10.06
N LYS A 36 13.61 23.34 -9.87
CA LYS A 36 13.75 24.33 -8.79
C LYS A 36 13.42 23.68 -7.45
N THR A 37 14.19 24.01 -6.43
CA THR A 37 14.02 23.54 -5.05
C THR A 37 14.64 24.57 -4.10
N ILE A 38 14.62 24.29 -2.80
CA ILE A 38 15.30 25.08 -1.78
C ILE A 38 16.39 24.27 -1.08
N THR A 39 17.39 24.97 -0.53
CA THR A 39 18.36 24.40 0.42
C THR A 39 17.75 24.26 1.82
N LYS A 40 18.47 23.60 2.74
CA LYS A 40 18.02 23.49 4.14
C LYS A 40 17.92 24.84 4.86
N SER A 41 18.67 25.85 4.43
CA SER A 41 18.59 27.22 4.96
C SER A 41 17.47 28.04 4.32
N GLY A 42 16.70 27.49 3.37
CA GLY A 42 15.58 28.16 2.71
C GLY A 42 15.93 28.91 1.43
N GLU A 43 17.21 28.94 1.04
CA GLU A 43 17.65 29.64 -0.16
C GLU A 43 17.26 28.88 -1.43
N ASP A 44 16.77 29.60 -2.45
CA ASP A 44 16.40 29.07 -3.76
C ASP A 44 17.60 28.46 -4.47
N THR A 45 17.40 27.28 -5.05
CA THR A 45 18.43 26.58 -5.81
C THR A 45 17.82 25.68 -6.89
N GLU A 46 18.67 25.11 -7.74
CA GLU A 46 18.25 24.12 -8.73
C GLU A 46 18.95 22.79 -8.46
N ILE A 47 18.20 21.70 -8.65
CA ILE A 47 18.73 20.34 -8.50
C ILE A 47 18.60 19.59 -9.82
N ILE A 48 19.67 18.88 -10.18
CA ILE A 48 19.70 17.90 -11.25
C ILE A 48 20.25 16.60 -10.70
N THR A 49 19.43 15.55 -10.75
CA THR A 49 19.85 14.21 -10.33
C THR A 49 20.49 13.49 -11.52
N LYS A 50 21.80 13.23 -11.42
CA LYS A 50 22.57 12.49 -12.44
C LYS A 50 22.69 11.01 -12.04
N GLY A 51 22.59 10.12 -13.01
CA GLY A 51 22.73 8.68 -12.82
C GLY A 51 21.50 7.87 -13.23
N ARG A 52 21.54 6.56 -12.99
CA ARG A 52 20.42 5.66 -13.30
C ARG A 52 19.41 5.68 -12.15
N HIS A 53 18.22 6.21 -12.43
CA HIS A 53 17.09 6.16 -11.52
C HIS A 53 16.02 5.23 -12.06
N ASP A 54 15.13 4.79 -11.17
CA ASP A 54 14.01 3.95 -11.56
C ASP A 54 13.00 4.77 -12.38
N PRO A 55 12.74 4.41 -13.65
CA PRO A 55 11.72 5.10 -14.45
C PRO A 55 10.30 4.89 -13.90
N CYS A 56 10.06 3.82 -13.13
CA CYS A 56 8.76 3.53 -12.53
C CYS A 56 8.92 2.75 -11.21
N VAL A 57 8.95 3.48 -10.09
CA VAL A 57 8.94 2.88 -8.74
C VAL A 57 7.68 2.03 -8.47
N GLY A 58 6.61 2.22 -9.24
CA GLY A 58 5.36 1.48 -9.10
C GLY A 58 5.53 -0.03 -9.26
N ILE A 59 6.40 -0.48 -10.17
CA ILE A 59 6.65 -1.92 -10.40
C ILE A 59 7.22 -2.57 -9.14
N ARG A 60 8.19 -1.90 -8.50
CA ARG A 60 8.79 -2.38 -7.25
C ARG A 60 7.88 -2.22 -6.04
N ALA A 61 6.89 -1.33 -6.11
CA ALA A 61 5.94 -1.13 -5.03
C ALA A 61 4.90 -2.26 -4.92
N VAL A 62 4.61 -2.98 -6.01
CA VAL A 62 3.65 -4.11 -6.01
C VAL A 62 4.00 -5.19 -4.97
N PRO A 63 5.19 -5.82 -4.99
CA PRO A 63 5.51 -6.86 -4.00
C PRO A 63 5.55 -6.32 -2.57
N VAL A 64 5.88 -5.03 -2.37
CA VAL A 64 5.81 -4.39 -1.05
C VAL A 64 4.35 -4.26 -0.59
N GLY A 65 3.44 -3.86 -1.49
CA GLY A 65 2.00 -3.80 -1.20
C GLY A 65 1.41 -5.16 -0.84
N GLU A 66 1.79 -6.21 -1.57
CA GLU A 66 1.38 -7.60 -1.27
C GLU A 66 1.89 -8.06 0.09
N ALA A 67 3.16 -7.82 0.40
CA ALA A 67 3.74 -8.17 1.70
C ALA A 67 3.04 -7.42 2.85
N MET A 68 2.80 -6.12 2.69
CA MET A 68 2.06 -5.32 3.67
C MET A 68 0.64 -5.85 3.88
N MET A 69 -0.05 -6.24 2.81
CA MET A 69 -1.38 -6.85 2.90
C MET A 69 -1.35 -8.15 3.71
N ALA A 70 -0.38 -9.03 3.44
CA ALA A 70 -0.22 -10.29 4.16
C ALA A 70 0.05 -10.06 5.66
N CYS A 71 0.91 -9.09 6.00
CA CYS A 71 1.18 -8.71 7.39
C CYS A 71 -0.08 -8.22 8.11
N VAL A 72 -0.87 -7.34 7.47
CA VAL A 72 -2.10 -6.78 8.06
C VAL A 72 -3.18 -7.85 8.24
N ILE A 73 -3.38 -8.73 7.25
CA ILE A 73 -4.33 -9.85 7.37
C ILE A 73 -3.91 -10.77 8.52
N LEU A 74 -2.63 -11.11 8.61
CA LEU A 74 -2.12 -11.96 9.70
C LEU A 74 -2.36 -11.34 11.06
N ASP A 75 -2.11 -10.04 11.21
CA ASP A 75 -2.36 -9.31 12.46
C ASP A 75 -3.84 -9.38 12.86
N HIS A 76 -4.76 -9.07 11.94
CA HIS A 76 -6.21 -9.19 12.19
C HIS A 76 -6.64 -10.62 12.52
N LEU A 77 -6.03 -11.62 11.87
CA LEU A 77 -6.30 -13.04 12.16
C LEU A 77 -5.88 -13.41 13.59
N LEU A 78 -4.70 -12.95 14.02
CA LEU A 78 -4.17 -13.20 15.36
C LEU A 78 -4.96 -12.43 16.43
N LEU A 79 -5.32 -11.17 16.17
CA LEU A 79 -6.18 -10.37 17.07
C LEU A 79 -7.54 -11.04 17.28
N HIS A 80 -8.17 -11.49 16.19
CA HIS A 80 -9.44 -12.22 16.29
C HIS A 80 -9.29 -13.52 17.08
N ARG A 81 -8.24 -14.32 16.81
CA ARG A 81 -7.94 -15.54 17.59
C ARG A 81 -7.70 -15.25 19.06
N GLY A 82 -7.00 -14.17 19.40
CA GLY A 82 -6.75 -13.77 20.78
C GLY A 82 -8.03 -13.36 21.52
N GLN A 83 -9.04 -12.86 20.81
CA GLN A 83 -10.33 -12.45 21.38
C GLN A 83 -11.30 -13.62 21.57
N VAL A 84 -11.43 -14.52 20.58
CA VAL A 84 -12.48 -15.56 20.59
C VAL A 84 -11.96 -17.00 20.70
N GLY A 85 -10.64 -17.20 20.70
CA GLY A 85 -10.04 -18.54 20.71
C GLY A 85 -10.28 -19.33 19.42
N GLU A 86 -10.50 -20.64 19.56
CA GLU A 86 -10.80 -21.53 18.43
C GLU A 86 -12.28 -21.54 18.01
N ASN A 87 -13.15 -20.80 18.70
CA ASN A 87 -14.57 -20.70 18.38
C ASN A 87 -14.80 -19.90 17.09
N ARG A 88 -14.51 -20.52 15.96
CA ARG A 88 -14.74 -19.98 14.63
C ARG A 88 -16.09 -20.45 14.12
N GLY A 89 -17.00 -19.52 13.85
CA GLY A 89 -18.10 -19.80 12.93
C GLY A 89 -17.54 -20.05 11.52
N ASN A 90 -18.21 -20.87 10.71
CA ASN A 90 -17.85 -21.00 9.30
C ASN A 90 -18.15 -19.67 8.61
N ILE A 91 -17.09 -19.03 8.10
CA ILE A 91 -17.23 -17.86 7.24
C ILE A 91 -17.29 -18.40 5.81
N GLY A 92 -18.50 -18.48 5.25
CA GLY A 92 -18.74 -18.75 3.82
C GLY A 92 -18.30 -20.12 3.34
#